data_AF-A0A4S1XF05-F1
#
_entry.id   AF-A0A4S1XF05-F1
#
_cell.length_a   1.000
_cell.length_b   1.000
_cell.length_c   1.000
_cell.angle_alpha   90.00
_cell.angle_beta   90.00
_cell.angle_gamma   90.00
#
_symmetry.space_group_name_H-M   'P 1'
#
loop_
_entity.id
_entity.type
_entity.pdbx_description
1 polymer ?
#
loop_
_entity_poly.entity_id
_entity_poly.type
_entity_poly.pdbx_seq_one_letter_code
_entity_poly.pdbx_strand_id
1 'polypeptide(L)'
;MLLLAACDQEPSPKGQVLASVGGDAITKRDLQGELAAAARLGAQGDSPGPALDRLVERELLLRAARARELDLSPEYLAAIRRARADILIDMFNDQMASELPAPSAAEISNFIAGRPWMFAGRQFLTLDEIVPSSVEGVRVVAGAATIDEAAGRLAARKLSFQRRSLRVDSAQLPATEASALLGAGTAPVALAGGTPARLAAVQAREPAAIVGEQANKVADAVIRRERLARRLEAVVAKERRETQIRYREGFGPAAR
;
A
#
# COMPACT_ATOMS: atom_id res chain seq x y z
N MET A 1 10.24 -48.62 -42.50
CA MET A 1 9.62 -49.00 -41.22
C MET A 1 9.65 -47.79 -40.32
N LEU A 2 8.49 -47.15 -40.12
CA LEU A 2 8.30 -46.05 -39.19
C LEU A 2 8.34 -46.60 -37.75
N LEU A 3 9.18 -46.01 -36.90
CA LEU A 3 9.12 -46.16 -35.45
C LEU A 3 8.23 -45.05 -34.90
N LEU A 4 7.00 -45.37 -34.51
CA LEU A 4 6.16 -44.48 -33.71
C LEU A 4 6.62 -44.60 -32.24
N ALA A 5 7.18 -43.52 -31.71
CA ALA A 5 7.39 -43.35 -30.28
C ALA A 5 6.04 -43.06 -29.61
N ALA A 6 5.60 -43.98 -28.75
CA ALA A 6 4.49 -43.77 -27.85
C ALA A 6 4.87 -42.71 -26.81
N CYS A 7 4.09 -41.62 -26.75
CA CYS A 7 4.09 -40.70 -25.62
C CYS A 7 3.28 -41.36 -24.49
N ASP A 8 3.96 -41.69 -23.40
CA ASP A 8 3.36 -42.21 -22.18
C ASP A 8 2.81 -41.02 -21.38
N GLN A 9 1.48 -40.93 -21.26
CA GLN A 9 0.83 -40.05 -20.28
C GLN A 9 0.64 -40.87 -19.00
N GLU A 10 1.41 -40.55 -17.97
CA GLU A 10 1.22 -41.16 -16.65
C GLU A 10 -0.23 -40.96 -16.17
N PRO A 11 -0.90 -42.03 -15.69
CA PRO A 11 -2.26 -41.92 -15.19
C PRO A 11 -2.28 -41.13 -13.88
N SER A 12 -2.88 -39.93 -13.93
CA SER A 12 -3.15 -39.12 -12.74
C SER A 12 -3.97 -39.92 -11.70
N PRO A 13 -3.71 -39.76 -10.38
CA PRO A 13 -4.40 -40.53 -9.35
C PRO A 13 -5.92 -40.40 -9.45
N LYS A 14 -6.60 -41.49 -9.83
CA LYS A 14 -8.03 -41.55 -10.20
C LYS A 14 -9.03 -41.05 -9.13
N GLY A 15 -8.58 -40.80 -7.90
CA GLY A 15 -9.41 -40.29 -6.80
C GLY A 15 -9.39 -38.77 -6.58
N GLN A 16 -8.59 -38.01 -7.34
CA GLN A 16 -8.45 -36.56 -7.15
C GLN A 16 -8.99 -35.73 -8.31
N VAL A 17 -9.26 -36.34 -9.47
CA VAL A 17 -9.75 -35.68 -10.68
C VAL A 17 -11.28 -35.69 -10.68
N LEU A 18 -11.90 -34.51 -10.85
CA LEU A 18 -13.35 -34.31 -10.89
C LEU A 18 -13.87 -34.15 -12.33
N ALA A 19 -13.06 -33.58 -13.21
CA ALA A 19 -13.35 -33.43 -14.64
C ALA A 19 -12.05 -33.39 -15.45
N SER A 20 -12.11 -33.63 -16.76
CA SER A 20 -10.99 -33.40 -17.68
C SER A 20 -11.45 -32.62 -18.89
N VAL A 21 -10.67 -31.62 -19.28
CA VAL A 21 -10.96 -30.73 -20.41
C VAL A 21 -9.77 -30.76 -21.37
N GLY A 22 -9.90 -31.50 -22.48
CA GLY A 22 -8.86 -31.58 -23.50
C GLY A 22 -7.52 -32.16 -23.02
N GLY A 23 -7.54 -33.01 -21.99
CA GLY A 23 -6.35 -33.63 -21.39
C GLY A 23 -5.92 -32.97 -20.07
N ASP A 24 -6.37 -31.74 -19.79
CA ASP A 24 -6.08 -31.06 -18.52
C ASP A 24 -7.07 -31.55 -17.44
N ALA A 25 -6.55 -31.96 -16.28
CA ALA A 25 -7.35 -32.49 -15.18
C ALA A 25 -7.77 -31.37 -14.21
N ILE A 26 -9.07 -31.28 -13.92
CA ILE A 26 -9.61 -30.41 -12.87
C ILE A 26 -9.75 -31.25 -11.61
N THR A 27 -9.10 -30.84 -10.53
CA THR A 27 -9.00 -31.63 -9.30
C THR A 27 -9.91 -31.14 -8.19
N LYS A 28 -10.07 -31.97 -7.15
CA LYS A 28 -10.76 -31.57 -5.91
C LYS A 28 -10.09 -30.36 -5.23
N ARG A 29 -8.78 -30.19 -5.39
CA ARG A 29 -8.05 -29.04 -4.84
C ARG A 29 -8.44 -27.74 -5.55
N ASP A 30 -8.59 -27.79 -6.87
CA ASP A 30 -8.99 -26.62 -7.67
C ASP A 30 -10.39 -26.16 -7.28
N LEU A 31 -11.32 -27.11 -7.14
CA LEU A 31 -12.68 -26.85 -6.68
C LEU A 31 -12.70 -26.23 -5.27
N GLN A 32 -11.89 -26.75 -4.34
CA GLN A 32 -11.77 -26.18 -3.00
C GLN A 32 -11.19 -24.76 -3.01
N GLY A 33 -10.20 -24.50 -3.88
CA GLY A 33 -9.62 -23.18 -4.06
C GLY A 33 -10.65 -22.17 -4.58
N GLU A 34 -11.43 -22.57 -5.58
CA GLU A 34 -12.49 -21.75 -6.17
C GLU A 34 -13.59 -21.40 -5.15
N LEU A 35 -14.06 -22.41 -4.40
CA LEU A 35 -15.05 -22.21 -3.33
C LEU A 35 -14.51 -21.31 -2.21
N ALA A 36 -13.24 -21.47 -1.82
CA ALA A 36 -12.61 -20.62 -0.81
C ALA A 36 -12.43 -19.17 -1.29
N ALA A 37 -12.14 -18.96 -2.58
CA ALA A 37 -12.07 -17.63 -3.17
C ALA A 37 -13.46 -16.95 -3.21
N ALA A 38 -14.49 -17.68 -3.62
CA ALA A 38 -15.87 -17.19 -3.63
C ALA A 38 -16.37 -16.80 -2.22
N ALA A 39 -16.05 -17.62 -1.21
CA ALA A 39 -16.41 -17.34 0.18
C ALA A 39 -15.77 -16.04 0.70
N ARG A 40 -14.51 -15.74 0.34
CA ARG A 40 -13.85 -14.48 0.69
C ARG A 40 -14.53 -13.25 0.08
N LEU A 41 -15.19 -13.41 -1.06
CA LEU A 41 -15.93 -12.35 -1.75
C LEU A 41 -17.40 -12.23 -1.29
N GLY A 42 -17.80 -12.97 -0.25
CA GLY A 42 -19.14 -12.91 0.31
C GLY A 42 -20.18 -13.77 -0.42
N ALA A 43 -19.77 -14.57 -1.42
CA ALA A 43 -20.61 -15.59 -2.02
C ALA A 43 -20.65 -16.82 -1.10
N GLN A 44 -21.39 -16.72 0.00
CA GLN A 44 -21.64 -17.83 0.92
C GLN A 44 -22.64 -18.81 0.28
N GLY A 45 -22.26 -20.07 0.14
CA GLY A 45 -23.18 -21.15 -0.29
C GLY A 45 -23.09 -21.57 -1.75
N ASP A 46 -22.00 -21.25 -2.45
CA ASP A 46 -21.79 -21.80 -3.78
C ASP A 46 -21.72 -23.32 -3.73
N SER A 47 -22.53 -23.98 -4.55
CA SER A 47 -22.63 -25.44 -4.53
C SER A 47 -21.51 -26.05 -5.38
N PRO A 48 -20.99 -27.24 -5.02
CA PRO A 48 -19.85 -27.84 -5.72
C PRO A 48 -20.03 -28.03 -7.23
N GLY A 49 -21.27 -28.24 -7.69
CA GLY A 49 -21.59 -28.40 -9.12
C GLY A 49 -21.31 -27.14 -9.95
N PRO A 50 -22.01 -26.02 -9.70
CA PRO A 50 -21.76 -24.74 -10.36
C PRO A 50 -20.31 -24.27 -10.26
N ALA A 51 -19.63 -24.45 -9.12
CA ALA A 51 -18.22 -24.11 -9.00
C ALA A 51 -17.33 -24.98 -9.92
N LEU A 52 -17.64 -26.27 -10.06
CA LEU A 52 -16.95 -27.16 -10.99
C LEU A 52 -17.26 -26.79 -12.45
N ASP A 53 -18.51 -26.45 -12.78
CA ASP A 53 -18.88 -26.00 -14.12
C ASP A 53 -18.13 -24.72 -14.52
N ARG A 54 -18.01 -23.75 -13.61
CA ARG A 54 -17.20 -22.53 -13.83
C ARG A 54 -15.72 -22.86 -14.07
N LEU A 55 -15.16 -23.86 -13.38
CA LEU A 55 -13.80 -24.32 -13.63
C LEU A 55 -13.67 -24.95 -15.02
N VAL A 56 -14.63 -25.77 -15.45
CA VAL A 56 -14.66 -26.36 -16.80
C VAL A 56 -14.74 -25.26 -17.86
N GLU A 57 -15.65 -24.30 -17.71
CA GLU A 57 -15.77 -23.15 -18.61
C GLU A 57 -14.47 -22.34 -18.69
N ARG A 58 -13.83 -22.10 -17.55
CA ARG A 58 -12.53 -21.42 -17.50
C ARG A 58 -11.46 -22.16 -18.28
N GLU A 59 -11.36 -23.49 -18.14
CA GLU A 59 -10.38 -24.28 -18.90
C GLU A 59 -10.68 -24.27 -20.41
N LEU A 60 -11.96 -24.32 -20.81
CA LEU A 60 -12.36 -24.18 -22.22
C LEU A 60 -11.95 -22.82 -22.80
N LEU A 61 -12.15 -21.73 -22.04
CA LEU A 61 -11.74 -20.39 -22.43
C LEU A 61 -10.21 -20.24 -22.49
N LEU A 62 -9.49 -20.81 -21.52
CA LEU A 62 -8.02 -20.82 -21.54
C LEU A 62 -7.48 -21.55 -22.76
N ARG A 63 -8.07 -22.70 -23.12
CA ARG A 63 -7.72 -23.42 -24.35
C ARG A 63 -7.97 -22.56 -25.59
N ALA A 64 -9.11 -21.88 -25.67
CA ALA A 64 -9.42 -20.97 -26.78
C ALA A 64 -8.47 -19.76 -26.84
N ALA A 65 -7.97 -19.28 -25.70
CA ALA A 65 -6.95 -18.23 -25.64
C ALA A 65 -5.58 -18.73 -26.13
N ARG A 66 -5.15 -19.93 -25.69
CA ARG A 66 -3.90 -20.58 -26.15
C ARG A 66 -3.92 -20.90 -27.63
N ALA A 67 -5.06 -21.34 -28.17
CA ALA A 67 -5.22 -21.58 -29.61
C ALA A 67 -5.08 -20.29 -30.45
N ARG A 68 -5.25 -19.12 -29.84
CA ARG A 68 -5.00 -17.80 -30.42
C ARG A 68 -3.65 -17.21 -30.02
N GLU A 69 -2.79 -18.01 -29.38
CA GLU A 69 -1.43 -17.66 -28.95
C GLU A 69 -1.37 -16.42 -28.02
N LEU A 70 -2.47 -16.14 -27.31
CA LEU A 70 -2.54 -14.97 -26.41
C LEU A 70 -1.55 -15.09 -25.24
N ASP A 71 -1.21 -16.31 -24.84
CA ASP A 71 -0.20 -16.64 -23.83
C ASP A 71 1.25 -16.48 -24.31
N LEU A 72 1.45 -16.20 -25.61
CA LEU A 72 2.74 -15.85 -26.19
C LEU A 72 2.86 -14.35 -26.51
N SER A 73 1.77 -13.59 -26.36
CA SER A 73 1.76 -12.16 -26.62
C SER A 73 2.72 -11.39 -25.70
N PRO A 74 3.37 -10.32 -26.19
CA PRO A 74 4.22 -9.46 -25.36
C PRO A 74 3.51 -8.93 -24.12
N GLU A 75 2.22 -8.62 -24.23
CA GLU A 75 1.38 -8.10 -23.16
C GLU A 75 1.20 -9.15 -22.06
N TYR A 76 0.87 -10.40 -22.41
CA TYR A 76 0.74 -11.49 -21.45
C TYR A 76 2.08 -11.78 -20.75
N LEU A 77 3.18 -11.87 -21.51
CA LEU A 77 4.50 -12.17 -20.95
C LEU A 77 5.02 -11.05 -20.02
N ALA A 78 4.67 -9.80 -20.30
CA ALA A 78 4.96 -8.68 -19.39
C ALA A 78 4.09 -8.77 -18.12
N ALA A 79 2.79 -9.02 -18.27
CA ALA A 79 1.86 -9.12 -17.16
C ALA A 79 2.20 -10.28 -16.22
N ILE A 80 2.50 -11.48 -16.74
CA ILE A 80 2.82 -12.65 -15.92
C ILE A 80 4.16 -12.48 -15.18
N ARG A 81 5.17 -11.83 -15.79
CA ARG A 81 6.42 -11.51 -15.10
C ARG A 81 6.20 -10.58 -13.92
N ARG A 82 5.37 -9.55 -14.11
CA ARG A 82 4.99 -8.63 -13.03
C ARG A 82 4.22 -9.36 -11.93
N ALA A 83 3.17 -10.11 -12.30
CA ALA A 83 2.35 -10.85 -11.34
C ALA A 83 3.16 -11.86 -10.51
N ARG A 84 4.09 -12.60 -11.14
CA ARG A 84 4.99 -13.52 -10.40
C ARG A 84 5.88 -12.78 -9.40
N ALA A 85 6.41 -11.61 -9.79
CA ALA A 85 7.23 -10.81 -8.90
C ALA A 85 6.40 -10.27 -7.72
N ASP A 86 5.23 -9.72 -7.99
CA ASP A 86 4.33 -9.17 -6.97
C ASP A 86 3.91 -10.25 -5.96
N ILE A 87 3.49 -11.43 -6.44
CA ILE A 87 3.15 -12.58 -5.57
C ILE A 87 4.32 -12.97 -4.67
N LEU A 88 5.53 -13.05 -5.22
CA LEU A 88 6.70 -13.43 -4.42
C LEU A 88 7.05 -12.37 -3.37
N ILE A 89 6.90 -11.09 -3.70
CA ILE A 89 7.13 -9.98 -2.77
C ILE A 89 6.08 -10.01 -1.65
N ASP A 90 4.81 -10.25 -1.97
CA ASP A 90 3.74 -10.35 -0.98
C ASP A 90 3.99 -11.52 -0.01
N MET A 91 4.33 -12.69 -0.54
CA MET A 91 4.70 -13.85 0.28
C MET A 91 5.91 -13.56 1.18
N PHE A 92 6.92 -12.87 0.65
CA PHE A 92 8.08 -12.47 1.43
C PHE A 92 7.73 -11.48 2.54
N ASN A 93 6.86 -10.50 2.25
CA ASN A 93 6.38 -9.54 3.24
C ASN A 93 5.60 -10.22 4.36
N ASP A 94 4.71 -11.16 4.03
CA ASP A 94 3.94 -11.95 4.99
C ASP A 94 4.85 -12.80 5.88
N GLN A 95 5.84 -13.46 5.29
CA GLN A 95 6.84 -14.22 6.05
C GLN A 95 7.61 -13.30 7.00
N MET A 96 8.12 -12.16 6.51
CA MET A 96 8.84 -11.19 7.33
C MET A 96 7.99 -10.64 8.47
N ALA A 97 6.69 -10.41 8.23
CA ALA A 97 5.76 -9.96 9.25
C ALA A 97 5.49 -11.03 10.32
N SER A 98 5.36 -12.29 9.91
CA SER A 98 5.11 -13.42 10.83
C SER A 98 6.26 -13.69 11.80
N GLU A 99 7.49 -13.37 11.38
CA GLU A 99 8.70 -13.52 12.18
C GLU A 99 8.92 -12.35 13.17
N LEU A 100 8.16 -11.26 13.07
CA LEU A 100 8.31 -10.13 13.97
C LEU A 100 7.72 -10.46 15.35
N PRO A 101 8.45 -10.17 16.44
CA PRO A 101 7.91 -10.35 17.78
C PRO A 101 6.69 -9.45 17.98
N ALA A 102 5.74 -9.92 18.77
CA ALA A 102 4.62 -9.09 19.21
C ALA A 102 5.12 -7.92 20.08
N PRO A 103 4.52 -6.72 19.98
CA PRO A 103 4.76 -5.64 20.92
C PRO A 103 4.39 -6.06 22.35
N SER A 104 5.22 -5.69 23.32
CA SER A 104 4.90 -5.94 24.74
C SER A 104 3.87 -4.93 25.26
N ALA A 105 3.20 -5.24 26.37
CA ALA A 105 2.27 -4.30 27.01
C ALA A 105 2.95 -2.98 27.41
N ALA A 106 4.19 -3.05 27.93
CA ALA A 106 4.98 -1.88 28.28
C ALA A 106 5.31 -1.02 27.05
N GLU A 107 5.66 -1.66 25.93
CA GLU A 107 5.94 -0.97 24.68
C GLU A 107 4.70 -0.28 24.12
N ILE A 108 3.53 -0.96 24.13
CA ILE A 108 2.26 -0.37 23.73
C ILE A 108 1.94 0.86 24.59
N SER A 109 2.08 0.75 25.91
CA SER A 109 1.86 1.87 26.83
C SER A 109 2.78 3.05 26.53
N ASN A 110 4.08 2.80 26.35
CA ASN A 110 5.05 3.83 26.02
C ASN A 110 4.79 4.46 24.65
N PHE A 111 4.36 3.66 23.67
CA PHE A 111 4.00 4.13 22.34
C PHE A 111 2.81 5.11 22.40
N ILE A 112 1.78 4.77 23.19
CA ILE A 112 0.60 5.61 23.39
C ILE A 112 0.98 6.90 24.10
N ALA A 113 1.71 6.80 25.21
CA ALA A 113 2.12 7.96 26.01
C ALA A 113 3.01 8.92 25.21
N GLY A 114 3.91 8.40 24.37
CA GLY A 114 4.79 9.21 23.53
C GLY A 114 4.12 9.83 22.29
N ARG A 115 2.88 9.45 21.97
CA ARG A 115 2.16 9.93 20.79
C ARG A 115 0.75 10.43 21.11
N PRO A 116 0.58 11.41 22.02
CA PRO A 116 -0.74 11.87 22.44
C PRO A 116 -1.62 12.33 21.27
N TRP A 117 -1.02 12.93 20.23
CA TRP A 117 -1.74 13.38 19.02
C TRP A 117 -2.36 12.24 18.19
N MET A 118 -1.95 10.99 18.41
CA MET A 118 -2.56 9.81 17.80
C MET A 118 -3.65 9.19 18.69
N PHE A 119 -3.65 9.47 19.99
CA PHE A 119 -4.46 8.78 20.99
C PHE A 119 -5.35 9.73 21.80
N ALA A 120 -5.00 10.01 23.06
CA ALA A 120 -5.83 10.80 23.96
C ALA A 120 -6.01 12.26 23.51
N GLY A 121 -5.02 12.80 22.79
CA GLY A 121 -5.06 14.14 22.17
C GLY A 121 -5.36 14.11 20.68
N ARG A 122 -5.93 13.01 20.15
CA ARG A 122 -6.30 12.90 18.74
C ARG A 122 -7.45 13.84 18.40
N GLN A 123 -7.31 14.53 17.27
CA GLN A 123 -8.27 15.50 16.76
C GLN A 123 -8.39 15.40 15.24
N PHE A 124 -9.58 15.67 14.70
CA PHE A 124 -9.70 16.07 13.31
C PHE A 124 -9.47 17.57 13.20
N LEU A 125 -8.57 17.97 12.30
CA LEU A 125 -8.23 19.37 12.05
C LEU A 125 -8.74 19.76 10.67
N THR A 126 -9.45 20.88 10.58
CA THR A 126 -9.71 21.54 9.29
C THR A 126 -8.59 22.55 9.08
N LEU A 127 -7.79 22.32 8.04
CA LEU A 127 -6.66 23.16 7.68
C LEU A 127 -7.01 24.05 6.49
N ASP A 128 -6.57 25.30 6.54
CA ASP A 128 -6.46 26.19 5.38
C ASP A 128 -4.98 26.34 5.03
N GLU A 129 -4.62 25.94 3.81
CA GLU A 129 -3.24 25.80 3.39
C GLU A 129 -2.94 26.63 2.14
N ILE A 130 -1.73 27.18 2.11
CA ILE A 130 -1.10 27.73 0.92
C ILE A 130 0.10 26.86 0.56
N VAL A 131 0.10 26.39 -0.68
CA VAL A 131 1.16 25.60 -1.28
C VAL A 131 1.82 26.45 -2.38
N PRO A 132 2.96 27.09 -2.09
CA PRO A 132 3.70 27.83 -3.11
C PRO A 132 4.29 26.90 -4.16
N SER A 133 4.33 27.33 -5.42
CA SER A 133 4.90 26.54 -6.53
C SER A 133 6.43 26.65 -6.63
N SER A 134 7.09 27.47 -5.81
CA SER A 134 8.53 27.71 -5.86
C SER A 134 9.15 27.89 -4.47
N VAL A 135 10.46 27.65 -4.37
CA VAL A 135 11.24 27.87 -3.15
C VAL A 135 11.19 29.34 -2.72
N GLU A 136 11.16 30.27 -3.67
CA GLU A 136 10.97 31.69 -3.37
C GLU A 136 9.61 31.93 -2.70
N GLY A 137 8.54 31.32 -3.22
CA GLY A 137 7.21 31.43 -2.63
C GLY A 137 7.16 30.96 -1.17
N VAL A 138 7.87 29.88 -0.85
CA VAL A 138 8.01 29.39 0.54
C VAL A 138 8.65 30.46 1.45
N ARG A 139 9.69 31.16 0.97
CA ARG A 139 10.32 32.25 1.74
C ARG A 139 9.41 33.46 1.90
N VAL A 140 8.57 33.75 0.91
CA VAL A 140 7.65 34.89 0.91
C VAL A 140 6.53 34.75 1.94
N VAL A 141 5.98 33.54 2.07
CA VAL A 141 4.91 33.26 3.03
C VAL A 141 5.43 33.02 4.46
N ALA A 142 6.74 32.88 4.64
CA ALA A 142 7.33 32.72 5.96
C ALA A 142 6.97 33.92 6.86
N GLY A 143 6.47 33.62 8.06
CA GLY A 143 6.07 34.64 9.03
C GLY A 143 4.83 35.46 8.63
N ALA A 144 3.98 34.98 7.72
CA ALA A 144 2.65 35.56 7.52
C ALA A 144 1.77 35.27 8.75
N ALA A 145 1.02 36.28 9.21
CA ALA A 145 0.13 36.17 10.37
C ALA A 145 -1.17 35.44 10.04
N THR A 146 -1.59 35.46 8.77
CA THR A 146 -2.76 34.73 8.27
C THR A 146 -2.47 34.09 6.92
N ILE A 147 -3.32 33.12 6.54
CA ILE A 147 -3.27 32.50 5.21
C ILE A 147 -3.63 33.52 4.11
N ASP A 148 -4.55 34.45 4.37
CA ASP A 148 -4.89 35.52 3.44
C ASP A 148 -3.72 36.46 3.21
N GLU A 149 -2.96 36.81 4.26
CA GLU A 149 -1.76 37.61 4.13
C GLU A 149 -0.70 36.88 3.30
N ALA A 150 -0.49 35.59 3.54
CA ALA A 150 0.43 34.77 2.75
C ALA A 150 0.05 34.77 1.26
N ALA A 151 -1.24 34.59 0.95
CA ALA A 151 -1.76 34.66 -0.42
C ALA A 151 -1.53 36.05 -1.05
N GLY A 152 -1.78 37.13 -0.30
CA GLY A 152 -1.53 38.50 -0.74
C GLY A 152 -0.07 38.78 -1.04
N ARG A 153 0.85 38.32 -0.18
CA ARG A 153 2.32 38.46 -0.38
C ARG A 153 2.79 37.74 -1.65
N LEU A 154 2.26 36.56 -1.93
CA LEU A 154 2.57 35.80 -3.16
C LEU A 154 2.00 36.48 -4.41
N ALA A 155 0.75 36.93 -4.35
CA ALA A 155 0.08 37.62 -5.45
C ALA A 155 0.79 38.94 -5.82
N ALA A 156 1.21 39.73 -4.83
CA ALA A 156 1.97 40.96 -5.05
C ALA A 156 3.30 40.74 -5.79
N ARG A 157 3.90 39.56 -5.62
CA ARG A 157 5.12 39.13 -6.31
C ARG A 157 4.85 38.32 -7.58
N LYS A 158 3.59 38.14 -7.97
CA LYS A 158 3.16 37.33 -9.11
C LYS A 158 3.67 35.88 -9.05
N LEU A 159 3.83 35.35 -7.84
CA LEU A 159 4.25 33.96 -7.61
C LEU A 159 3.03 33.06 -7.57
N SER A 160 3.07 31.95 -8.32
CA SER A 160 1.99 30.96 -8.36
C SER A 160 1.89 30.17 -7.06
N PHE A 161 0.65 29.88 -6.64
CA PHE A 161 0.36 29.06 -5.47
C PHE A 161 -1.01 28.40 -5.60
N GLN A 162 -1.24 27.41 -4.75
CA GLN A 162 -2.56 26.79 -4.57
C GLN A 162 -3.04 27.02 -3.14
N ARG A 163 -4.28 27.47 -2.98
CA ARG A 163 -4.97 27.46 -1.68
C ARG A 163 -5.85 26.23 -1.58
N ARG A 164 -5.82 25.55 -0.44
CA ARG A 164 -6.61 24.33 -0.22
C ARG A 164 -7.21 24.35 1.18
N SER A 165 -8.41 23.79 1.30
CA SER A 165 -9.01 23.47 2.59
C SER A 165 -9.16 21.95 2.68
N LEU A 166 -8.67 21.34 3.75
CA LEU A 166 -8.73 19.90 3.95
C LEU A 166 -8.95 19.55 5.42
N ARG A 167 -9.64 18.42 5.63
CA ARG A 167 -9.80 17.81 6.94
C ARG A 167 -8.76 16.70 7.10
N VAL A 168 -7.92 16.79 8.12
CA VAL A 168 -6.89 15.80 8.43
C VAL A 168 -7.11 15.19 9.80
N ASP A 169 -6.73 13.93 9.96
CA ASP A 169 -6.65 13.27 11.26
C ASP A 169 -5.26 13.51 11.84
N SER A 170 -5.18 14.09 13.05
CA SER A 170 -3.90 14.32 13.70
C SER A 170 -3.09 13.03 13.85
N ALA A 171 -3.75 11.87 13.96
CA ALA A 171 -3.06 10.59 14.08
C ALA A 171 -2.24 10.18 12.84
N GLN A 172 -2.49 10.81 11.68
CA GLN A 172 -1.77 10.56 10.43
C GLN A 172 -0.61 11.54 10.21
N LEU A 173 -0.51 12.58 11.05
CA LEU A 173 0.53 13.59 10.90
C LEU A 173 1.88 13.09 11.45
N PRO A 174 2.99 13.46 10.80
CA PRO A 174 4.31 13.36 11.39
C PRO A 174 4.34 14.09 12.75
N ALA A 175 5.12 13.57 13.70
CA ALA A 175 5.19 14.10 15.06
C ALA A 175 5.50 15.61 15.10
N THR A 176 6.41 16.07 14.25
CA THR A 176 6.82 17.49 14.15
C THR A 176 5.69 18.37 13.64
N GLU A 177 4.96 17.92 12.60
CA GLU A 177 3.80 18.66 12.07
C GLU A 177 2.65 18.67 13.07
N ALA A 178 2.35 17.53 13.70
CA ALA A 178 1.33 17.42 14.73
C ALA A 178 1.62 18.39 15.89
N SER A 179 2.85 18.38 16.41
CA SER A 179 3.26 19.28 17.49
C SER A 179 3.10 20.75 17.09
N ALA A 180 3.52 21.12 15.89
CA ALA A 180 3.46 22.51 15.44
C ALA A 180 2.02 22.99 15.22
N LEU A 181 1.18 22.20 14.55
CA LEU A 181 -0.23 22.54 14.32
C LEU A 181 -1.05 22.56 15.61
N LEU A 182 -0.83 21.58 16.50
CA LEU A 182 -1.59 21.50 17.75
C LEU A 182 -1.21 22.63 18.70
N GLY A 183 0.07 23.04 18.73
CA GLY A 183 0.58 24.12 19.58
C GLY A 183 0.35 25.55 19.06
N ALA A 184 0.18 25.74 17.75
CA ALA A 184 0.06 27.08 17.15
C ALA A 184 -1.32 27.75 17.32
N GLY A 185 -2.31 27.06 17.89
CA GLY A 185 -3.68 27.58 17.97
C GLY A 185 -4.28 27.78 16.57
N THR A 186 -4.51 29.03 16.18
CA THR A 186 -4.99 29.44 14.85
C THR A 186 -3.91 30.09 13.98
N ALA A 187 -2.70 30.28 14.51
CA ALA A 187 -1.61 30.91 13.76
C ALA A 187 -1.13 29.99 12.62
N PRO A 188 -0.77 30.54 11.44
CA PRO A 188 -0.18 29.75 10.37
C PRO A 188 1.18 29.16 10.76
N VAL A 189 1.41 27.92 10.34
CA VAL A 189 2.62 27.14 10.60
C VAL A 189 3.23 26.70 9.27
N ALA A 190 4.54 26.88 9.12
CA ALA A 190 5.28 26.35 7.99
C ALA A 190 5.50 24.84 8.18
N LEU A 191 5.00 24.03 7.25
CA LEU A 191 5.16 22.58 7.24
C LEU A 191 6.11 22.21 6.10
N ALA A 192 7.28 21.72 6.47
CA ALA A 192 8.35 21.31 5.55
C ALA A 192 8.46 19.78 5.39
N GLY A 193 7.65 18.99 6.11
CA GLY A 193 7.64 17.53 6.02
C GLY A 193 6.95 17.03 4.74
N GLY A 194 6.00 17.79 4.19
CA GLY A 194 5.45 17.57 2.86
C GLY A 194 6.35 18.14 1.78
N THR A 195 6.61 17.37 0.72
CA THR A 195 7.04 17.93 -0.57
C THR A 195 5.80 18.06 -1.46
N PRO A 196 5.38 19.28 -1.87
CA PRO A 196 6.00 20.59 -1.62
C PRO A 196 5.72 21.17 -0.21
N ALA A 197 6.63 22.02 0.25
CA ALA A 197 6.48 22.76 1.50
C ALA A 197 5.27 23.69 1.45
N ARG A 198 4.61 23.90 2.59
CA ARG A 198 3.32 24.61 2.68
C ARG A 198 3.21 25.43 3.96
N LEU A 199 2.32 26.42 3.94
CA LEU A 199 1.89 27.14 5.13
C LEU A 199 0.45 26.72 5.46
N ALA A 200 0.19 26.30 6.70
CA ALA A 200 -1.10 25.77 7.11
C ALA A 200 -1.59 26.45 8.39
N ALA A 201 -2.86 26.83 8.45
CA ALA A 201 -3.52 27.32 9.66
C ALA A 201 -4.69 26.43 10.03
N VAL A 202 -4.89 26.18 11.33
CA VAL A 202 -6.02 25.39 11.82
C VAL A 202 -7.25 26.28 11.93
N GLN A 203 -8.28 25.97 11.14
CA GLN A 203 -9.56 26.68 11.13
C GLN A 203 -10.57 26.08 12.12
N ALA A 204 -10.57 24.76 12.26
CA ALA A 204 -11.45 24.05 13.20
C ALA A 204 -10.77 22.81 13.78
N ARG A 205 -11.20 22.44 14.99
CA ARG A 205 -10.72 21.28 15.73
C ARG A 205 -11.90 20.49 16.25
N GLU A 206 -11.90 19.19 16.01
CA GLU A 206 -12.90 18.26 16.51
C GLU A 206 -12.21 17.15 17.31
N PRO A 207 -12.48 17.00 18.62
CA PRO A 207 -11.92 15.93 19.43
C PRO A 207 -12.29 14.54 18.89
N ALA A 208 -11.30 13.66 18.77
CA ALA A 208 -11.47 12.30 18.25
C ALA A 208 -10.61 11.29 19.04
N ALA A 209 -10.51 11.53 20.35
CA ALA A 209 -9.66 10.78 21.26
C ALA A 209 -9.97 9.28 21.23
N ILE A 210 -8.92 8.47 21.24
CA ILE A 210 -9.02 7.01 21.40
C ILE A 210 -8.28 6.59 22.67
N VAL A 211 -8.91 5.72 23.46
CA VAL A 211 -8.43 5.32 24.79
C VAL A 211 -8.66 3.82 25.03
N GLY A 212 -8.07 3.30 26.10
CA GLY A 212 -8.30 1.93 26.56
C GLY A 212 -7.94 0.87 25.51
N GLU A 213 -8.76 -0.18 25.43
CA GLU A 213 -8.51 -1.32 24.52
C GLU A 213 -8.41 -0.89 23.05
N GLN A 214 -9.19 0.12 22.62
CA GLN A 214 -9.13 0.62 21.26
C GLN A 214 -7.77 1.27 20.94
N ALA A 215 -7.22 2.05 21.87
CA ALA A 215 -5.89 2.62 21.73
C ALA A 215 -4.81 1.52 21.67
N ASN A 216 -4.94 0.47 22.48
CA ASN A 216 -4.01 -0.67 22.49
C ASN A 216 -4.00 -1.40 21.14
N LYS A 217 -5.16 -1.69 20.55
CA LYS A 217 -5.26 -2.34 19.23
C LYS A 217 -4.64 -1.51 18.12
N VAL A 218 -4.89 -0.20 18.13
CA VAL A 218 -4.29 0.73 17.15
C VAL A 218 -2.78 0.81 17.33
N ALA A 219 -2.29 0.94 18.57
CA ALA A 219 -0.87 0.98 18.86
C ALA A 219 -0.14 -0.31 18.44
N ASP A 220 -0.69 -1.48 18.76
CA ASP A 220 -0.14 -2.78 18.34
C ASP A 220 0.03 -2.84 16.81
N ALA A 221 -1.04 -2.51 16.06
CA ALA A 221 -1.02 -2.53 14.60
C ALA A 221 0.02 -1.56 14.02
N VAL A 222 0.12 -0.35 14.56
CA VAL A 222 1.10 0.65 14.09
C VAL A 222 2.53 0.21 14.40
N ILE A 223 2.80 -0.30 15.61
CA ILE A 223 4.14 -0.78 15.99
C ILE A 223 4.58 -1.91 15.06
N ARG A 224 3.71 -2.89 14.78
CA ARG A 224 4.02 -3.99 13.86
C ARG A 224 4.31 -3.49 12.45
N ARG A 225 3.50 -2.58 11.94
CA ARG A 225 3.71 -1.97 10.62
C ARG A 225 5.04 -1.22 10.55
N GLU A 226 5.36 -0.41 11.56
CA GLU A 226 6.64 0.31 11.63
C GLU A 226 7.84 -0.66 11.69
N ARG A 227 7.74 -1.74 12.46
CA ARG A 227 8.78 -2.78 12.53
C ARG A 227 9.00 -3.46 11.19
N LEU A 228 7.91 -3.83 10.50
CA LEU A 228 7.98 -4.43 9.17
C LEU A 228 8.62 -3.48 8.17
N ALA A 229 8.20 -2.22 8.13
CA ALA A 229 8.77 -1.22 7.24
C ALA A 229 10.29 -1.06 7.46
N ARG A 230 10.73 -0.94 8.72
CA ARG A 230 12.17 -0.87 9.06
C ARG A 230 12.94 -2.12 8.65
N ARG A 231 12.36 -3.31 8.83
CA ARG A 231 12.99 -4.57 8.44
C ARG A 231 13.14 -4.68 6.92
N LEU A 232 12.09 -4.34 6.16
CA LEU A 232 12.12 -4.34 4.70
C LEU A 232 13.10 -3.30 4.15
N GLU A 233 13.15 -2.11 4.75
CA GLU A 233 14.14 -1.09 4.40
C GLU A 233 15.57 -1.59 4.62
N ALA A 234 15.84 -2.27 5.73
CA ALA A 234 17.14 -2.87 6.01
C ALA A 234 17.50 -3.97 4.99
N VAL A 235 16.53 -4.80 4.56
CA VAL A 235 16.72 -5.79 3.49
C VAL A 235 17.10 -5.09 2.19
N VAL A 236 16.34 -4.08 1.74
CA VAL A 236 16.66 -3.34 0.51
C VAL A 236 18.05 -2.69 0.60
N ALA A 237 18.39 -2.09 1.74
CA ALA A 237 19.69 -1.47 1.96
C ALA A 237 20.85 -2.49 1.94
N LYS A 238 20.62 -3.71 2.42
CA LYS A 238 21.57 -4.83 2.31
C LYS A 238 21.73 -5.27 0.87
N GLU A 239 20.65 -5.62 0.17
CA GLU A 239 20.68 -6.10 -1.22
C GLU A 239 21.30 -5.08 -2.16
N ARG A 240 21.06 -3.77 -1.95
CA ARG A 240 21.69 -2.69 -2.72
C ARG A 240 23.21 -2.62 -2.55
N ARG A 241 23.75 -3.04 -1.40
CA ARG A 241 25.20 -3.06 -1.14
C ARG A 241 25.86 -4.31 -1.71
N GLU A 242 25.15 -5.44 -1.69
CA GLU A 242 25.68 -6.74 -2.11
C GLU A 242 25.49 -7.01 -3.61
N THR A 243 24.55 -6.32 -4.25
CA THR A 243 24.23 -6.51 -5.68
C THR A 243 24.80 -5.39 -6.54
N GLN A 244 25.43 -5.75 -7.67
CA GLN A 244 25.87 -4.77 -8.66
C GLN A 244 24.65 -4.16 -9.37
N ILE A 245 24.45 -2.85 -9.19
CA ILE A 245 23.40 -2.09 -9.88
C ILE A 245 24.03 -1.23 -10.97
N ARG A 246 23.60 -1.41 -12.23
CA ARG A 246 24.03 -0.59 -13.36
C ARG A 246 22.84 0.16 -13.93
N TYR A 247 22.96 1.48 -14.04
CA TYR A 247 21.99 2.34 -14.70
C TYR A 247 22.50 2.75 -16.07
N ARG A 248 21.59 2.87 -17.05
CA ARG A 248 21.92 3.57 -18.31
C ARG A 248 22.04 5.07 -18.05
N GLU A 249 22.82 5.76 -18.89
CA GLU A 249 22.96 7.21 -18.81
C GLU A 249 21.60 7.91 -18.82
N GLY A 250 21.40 8.87 -17.90
CA GLY A 250 20.13 9.57 -17.71
C GLY A 250 19.05 8.83 -16.91
N PHE A 251 19.27 7.57 -16.51
CA PHE A 251 18.31 6.75 -15.76
C PHE A 251 18.77 6.39 -14.33
N GLY A 252 19.88 6.96 -13.87
CA GLY A 252 20.34 6.84 -12.49
C GLY A 252 19.53 7.70 -11.52
N PRO A 253 19.62 7.45 -10.21
CA PRO A 253 19.05 8.37 -9.22
C PRO A 253 19.62 9.77 -9.43
N ALA A 254 18.77 10.80 -9.30
CA ALA A 254 19.23 12.18 -9.32
C ALA A 254 20.33 12.37 -8.27
N ALA A 255 21.43 13.03 -8.65
CA ALA A 255 22.49 13.37 -7.70
C ALA A 255 21.86 14.17 -6.55
N ARG A 256 22.02 13.67 -5.32
CA ARG A 256 21.54 14.35 -4.11
C ARG A 256 22.39 15.57 -3.80
#